data_AF-A0A428QHG2-F1
#
_entry.id   AF-A0A428QHG2-F1
#
_cell.length_a   1.000
_cell.length_b   1.000
_cell.length_c   1.000
_cell.angle_alpha   90.00
_cell.angle_beta   90.00
_cell.angle_gamma   90.00
#
_symmetry.space_group_name_H-M   'P 1'
#
loop_
_entity.id
_entity.type
_entity.pdbx_description
1 polymer ?
#
loop_
_entity_poly.entity_id
_entity_poly.type
_entity_poly.pdbx_seq_one_letter_code
_entity_poly.pdbx_strand_id
1 'polypeptide(L)'
;MRFLTIQRPILAAVAGLARPAFTPITPLGAQLANALVEGRRNASVKTQGAYRKKSKRGIPKKLGAKRTGDQFVIPGNILYKQRGTHWWPGENCIMGRDHTIHAMATGYVKYYRDPARHPDRKYIGVVFNKSDTLPYPQHAERKRRLNMTMFPIKEAAAKPELSPSGIPFQVTRIEAGEPDRLLKLRKDYSYREDNWAIGQLAKTTGLKTKRFRTRKQWFRHRRWRRERELEGQRKAAAKRVESGGDVKMAKPVSKKAAKKAKKASKKK
;
A
#
# COMPACT_ATOMS: atom_id res chain seq x y z
N MET A 1 -22.29 13.33 15.99
CA MET A 1 -22.75 14.33 15.01
C MET A 1 -23.66 15.30 15.73
N ARG A 2 -23.23 16.54 15.96
CA ARG A 2 -24.06 17.58 16.60
C ARG A 2 -24.20 18.72 15.61
N PHE A 3 -25.39 18.84 15.01
CA PHE A 3 -25.76 19.97 14.18
C PHE A 3 -26.30 21.07 15.09
N LEU A 4 -25.64 22.22 15.10
CA LEU A 4 -26.13 23.45 15.74
C LEU A 4 -26.99 24.18 14.71
N THR A 5 -28.30 24.20 14.91
CA THR A 5 -29.23 25.08 14.21
C THR A 5 -29.44 26.33 15.05
N ILE A 6 -28.87 27.45 14.61
CA ILE A 6 -29.10 28.78 15.18
C ILE A 6 -30.40 29.31 14.59
N GLN A 7 -31.46 29.38 15.40
CA GLN A 7 -32.67 30.16 15.09
C GLN A 7 -32.34 31.66 15.18
N ARG A 8 -32.84 32.44 14.22
CA ARG A 8 -32.79 33.91 14.25
C ARG A 8 -34.00 34.43 15.03
N PRO A 9 -33.84 35.35 15.99
CA PRO A 9 -34.99 36.03 16.59
C PRO A 9 -35.51 37.12 15.65
N ILE A 10 -36.82 37.10 15.42
CA ILE A 10 -37.59 38.17 14.81
C ILE A 10 -37.77 39.24 15.89
N LEU A 11 -37.25 40.44 15.68
CA LEU A 11 -37.57 41.61 16.48
C LEU A 11 -38.33 42.60 15.59
N ALA A 12 -39.64 42.61 15.79
CA ALA A 12 -40.51 43.71 15.42
C ALA A 12 -40.26 44.86 16.41
N ALA A 13 -40.03 46.06 15.89
CA ALA A 13 -40.12 47.29 16.66
C ALA A 13 -40.84 48.32 15.80
N VAL A 14 -42.05 48.65 16.26
CA VAL A 14 -42.93 49.71 15.78
C VAL A 14 -42.52 50.99 16.49
N ALA A 15 -42.20 52.03 15.73
CA ALA A 15 -42.29 53.46 16.07
C ALA A 15 -41.95 54.22 14.77
N GLY A 16 -42.79 55.04 14.15
CA GLY A 16 -43.75 55.96 14.74
C GLY A 16 -43.14 57.37 14.82
N LEU A 17 -42.69 57.94 13.70
CA LEU A 17 -42.42 59.38 13.58
C LEU A 17 -42.85 59.87 12.19
N ALA A 18 -43.89 60.71 12.20
CA ALA A 18 -44.41 61.43 11.06
C ALA A 18 -43.33 62.33 10.45
N ARG A 19 -43.17 62.27 9.13
CA ARG A 19 -42.42 63.26 8.34
C ARG A 19 -43.43 64.02 7.47
N PRO A 20 -43.40 65.37 7.46
CA PRO A 20 -44.29 66.13 6.60
C PRO A 20 -43.92 65.91 5.13
N ALA A 21 -44.94 65.60 4.33
CA ALA A 21 -44.85 65.48 2.89
C ALA A 21 -44.63 66.87 2.26
N PHE A 22 -43.42 67.11 1.75
CA PHE A 22 -43.18 68.15 0.75
C PHE A 22 -43.15 67.47 -0.60
N THR A 23 -44.23 67.55 -1.36
CA THR A 23 -44.25 67.21 -2.79
C THR A 23 -43.93 68.47 -3.58
N PRO A 24 -42.74 68.63 -4.17
CA PRO A 24 -42.55 69.68 -5.16
C PRO A 24 -43.38 69.31 -6.39
N ILE A 25 -44.31 70.18 -6.78
CA ILE A 25 -45.00 70.09 -8.06
C ILE A 25 -43.94 70.37 -9.14
N THR A 26 -43.32 69.32 -9.66
CA THR A 26 -42.44 69.44 -10.82
C THR A 26 -43.30 69.60 -12.07
N PRO A 27 -43.06 70.60 -12.93
CA PRO A 27 -43.83 70.77 -14.15
C PRO A 27 -43.64 69.55 -15.07
N LEU A 28 -44.74 69.08 -15.66
CA LEU A 28 -44.86 67.89 -16.52
C LEU A 28 -43.90 67.87 -17.73
N GLY A 29 -43.27 68.99 -18.06
CA GLY A 29 -42.29 69.10 -19.15
C GLY A 29 -40.88 68.56 -18.83
N ALA A 30 -40.52 68.38 -17.55
CA ALA A 30 -39.15 67.99 -17.18
C ALA A 30 -38.95 66.47 -17.01
N GLN A 31 -40.01 65.66 -17.08
CA GLN A 31 -39.93 64.19 -16.95
C GLN A 31 -39.69 63.47 -18.29
N LEU A 32 -39.97 64.12 -19.44
CA LEU A 32 -39.85 63.47 -20.75
C LEU A 32 -38.48 63.63 -21.42
N ALA A 33 -37.61 64.54 -20.96
CA ALA A 33 -36.31 64.79 -21.59
C ALA A 33 -35.20 63.80 -21.17
N ASN A 34 -35.35 63.10 -20.05
CA ASN A 34 -34.30 62.23 -19.50
C ASN A 34 -34.47 60.73 -19.81
N ALA A 35 -35.55 60.34 -20.51
CA ALA A 35 -35.77 58.95 -20.92
C ALA A 35 -34.95 58.54 -22.17
N LEU A 36 -34.44 59.50 -22.95
CA LEU A 36 -33.77 59.26 -24.23
C LEU A 36 -32.24 59.14 -24.13
N VAL A 37 -31.66 59.28 -22.93
CA VAL A 37 -30.19 59.18 -22.70
C VAL A 37 -29.86 58.06 -21.70
N GLU A 38 -30.65 56.99 -21.69
CA GLU A 38 -30.20 55.72 -21.10
C GLU A 38 -29.30 54.97 -22.10
N GLY A 39 -28.08 55.48 -22.27
CA GLY A 39 -27.01 54.71 -22.88
C GLY A 39 -26.81 53.42 -22.09
N ARG A 40 -27.20 52.27 -22.66
CA ARG A 40 -26.95 50.93 -22.09
C ARG A 40 -25.47 50.80 -21.76
N ARG A 41 -25.11 50.96 -20.49
CA ARG A 41 -23.77 50.64 -20.02
C ARG A 41 -23.68 49.13 -19.90
N ASN A 42 -23.10 48.49 -20.91
CA ASN A 42 -22.68 47.10 -20.80
C ASN A 42 -21.68 47.03 -19.65
N ALA A 43 -22.03 46.36 -18.56
CA ALA A 43 -21.14 46.14 -17.44
C ALA A 43 -19.89 45.40 -17.94
N SER A 44 -18.77 46.09 -18.11
CA SER A 44 -17.49 45.44 -18.32
C SER A 44 -17.08 44.80 -16.99
N VAL A 45 -17.36 43.51 -16.86
CA VAL A 45 -16.85 42.74 -15.72
C VAL A 45 -15.33 42.80 -15.80
N LYS A 46 -14.69 43.41 -14.79
CA LYS A 46 -13.24 43.46 -14.68
C LYS A 46 -12.67 42.06 -14.90
N THR A 47 -11.83 41.94 -15.93
CA THR A 47 -11.12 40.74 -16.38
C THR A 47 -10.05 40.32 -15.38
N GLN A 48 -10.43 40.08 -14.12
CA GLN A 48 -9.55 39.52 -13.09
C GLN A 48 -10.14 38.17 -12.68
N GLY A 49 -10.05 37.20 -13.58
CA GLY A 49 -10.41 35.79 -13.32
C GLY A 49 -11.40 35.20 -14.31
N ALA A 50 -11.26 33.90 -14.55
CA ALA A 50 -12.07 33.14 -15.51
C ALA A 50 -13.58 33.25 -15.26
N TYR A 51 -14.36 33.15 -16.35
CA TYR A 51 -15.84 33.18 -16.41
C TYR A 51 -16.54 32.37 -15.29
N ARG A 52 -15.96 31.22 -14.91
CA ARG A 52 -16.33 30.46 -13.71
C ARG A 52 -15.10 30.18 -12.87
N LYS A 53 -14.96 30.87 -11.75
CA LYS A 53 -13.83 30.71 -10.83
C LYS A 53 -13.86 29.32 -10.18
N LYS A 54 -12.98 28.42 -10.63
CA LYS A 54 -12.78 27.11 -9.98
C LYS A 54 -12.14 27.34 -8.60
N SER A 55 -12.64 26.66 -7.57
CA SER A 55 -11.98 26.63 -6.27
C SER A 55 -10.64 25.88 -6.40
N LYS A 56 -9.54 26.63 -6.54
CA LYS A 56 -8.18 26.09 -6.60
C LYS A 56 -7.55 26.10 -5.20
N ARG A 57 -8.11 25.35 -4.26
CA ARG A 57 -7.55 25.23 -2.89
C ARG A 57 -7.28 23.76 -2.57
N GLY A 58 -6.02 23.42 -2.29
CA GLY A 58 -5.61 22.09 -1.85
C GLY A 58 -5.17 22.09 -0.39
N ILE A 59 -5.28 20.94 0.28
CA ILE A 59 -4.81 20.76 1.67
C ILE A 59 -3.28 20.92 1.72
N PRO A 60 -2.72 21.69 2.69
CA PRO A 60 -1.29 21.87 2.82
C PRO A 60 -0.59 20.55 3.12
N LYS A 61 0.47 20.23 2.35
CA LYS A 61 1.19 18.96 2.46
C LYS A 61 2.24 18.92 3.57
N LYS A 62 2.50 20.06 4.22
CA LYS A 62 3.43 20.22 5.36
C LYS A 62 4.82 19.62 5.10
N LEU A 63 5.37 19.86 3.90
CA LEU A 63 6.73 19.44 3.52
C LEU A 63 7.80 20.25 4.28
N GLY A 64 9.07 19.95 4.06
CA GLY A 64 10.21 20.63 4.67
C GLY A 64 10.74 19.96 5.95
N ALA A 65 11.65 20.66 6.62
CA ALA A 65 12.26 20.21 7.87
C ALA A 65 11.22 20.01 8.97
N LYS A 66 11.47 19.01 9.81
CA LYS A 66 10.70 18.69 11.02
C LYS A 66 11.59 18.67 12.26
N ARG A 67 12.89 18.51 12.05
CA ARG A 67 13.93 18.68 13.06
C ARG A 67 15.01 19.60 12.51
N THR A 68 15.53 20.49 13.34
CA THR A 68 16.64 21.39 12.98
C THR A 68 17.98 20.76 13.34
N GLY A 69 19.08 21.42 12.96
CA GLY A 69 20.41 21.02 13.42
C GLY A 69 20.49 21.00 14.94
N ASP A 70 21.27 20.07 15.48
CA ASP A 70 21.55 19.85 16.90
C ASP A 70 20.34 19.54 17.78
N GLN A 71 19.20 19.21 17.17
CA GLN A 71 18.01 18.80 17.88
C GLN A 71 18.07 17.31 18.23
N PHE A 72 17.67 16.99 19.47
CA PHE A 72 17.60 15.61 19.95
C PHE A 72 16.48 14.82 19.24
N VAL A 73 16.78 13.58 18.87
CA VAL A 73 15.86 12.67 18.16
C VAL A 73 16.00 11.24 18.66
N ILE A 74 14.92 10.49 18.50
CA ILE A 74 14.76 9.07 18.84
C ILE A 74 14.48 8.30 17.54
N PRO A 75 14.79 6.99 17.44
CA PRO A 75 14.47 6.17 16.27
C PRO A 75 13.01 6.34 15.82
N GLY A 76 12.80 6.49 14.51
CA GLY A 76 11.49 6.69 13.90
C GLY A 76 11.07 8.15 13.72
N ASN A 77 11.68 9.10 14.43
CA ASN A 77 11.37 10.51 14.28
C ASN A 77 11.62 10.99 12.84
N ILE A 78 10.65 11.74 12.29
CA ILE A 78 10.79 12.36 10.97
C ILE A 78 11.74 13.56 11.08
N LEU A 79 12.76 13.59 10.22
CA LEU A 79 13.73 14.69 10.14
C LEU A 79 13.33 15.69 9.05
N TYR A 80 12.96 15.19 7.87
CA TYR A 80 12.63 16.02 6.72
C TYR A 80 11.61 15.33 5.81
N LYS A 81 10.53 16.04 5.44
CA LYS A 81 9.52 15.58 4.47
C LYS A 81 9.75 16.25 3.12
N GLN A 82 9.86 15.47 2.05
CA GLN A 82 10.22 16.01 0.73
C GLN A 82 9.49 15.31 -0.41
N ARG A 83 9.69 15.84 -1.63
CA ARG A 83 9.31 15.22 -2.90
C ARG A 83 10.60 15.05 -3.70
N GLY A 84 10.95 13.80 -4.00
CA GLY A 84 12.32 13.48 -4.44
C GLY A 84 13.35 13.68 -3.32
N THR A 85 14.63 13.58 -3.66
CA THR A 85 15.75 13.58 -2.72
C THR A 85 16.53 14.91 -2.74
N HIS A 86 15.93 15.96 -2.16
CA HIS A 86 16.65 17.23 -1.92
C HIS A 86 17.75 17.05 -0.87
N TRP A 87 17.45 16.26 0.16
CA TRP A 87 18.38 15.75 1.15
C TRP A 87 18.45 14.24 1.02
N TRP A 88 19.65 13.69 1.21
CA TRP A 88 19.93 12.26 1.20
C TRP A 88 20.10 11.75 2.64
N PRO A 89 19.77 10.48 2.91
CA PRO A 89 20.05 9.87 4.20
C PRO A 89 21.56 9.74 4.41
N GLY A 90 22.06 10.37 5.47
CA GLY A 90 23.44 10.30 5.94
C GLY A 90 23.61 9.27 7.07
N GLU A 91 24.53 9.54 7.99
CA GLU A 91 24.83 8.64 9.11
C GLU A 91 23.61 8.42 10.02
N ASN A 92 23.36 7.18 10.45
CA ASN A 92 22.24 6.81 11.34
C ASN A 92 20.84 7.30 10.90
N CYS A 93 20.62 7.45 9.60
CA CYS A 93 19.34 7.85 9.01
C CYS A 93 18.84 6.80 8.01
N ILE A 94 17.52 6.73 7.83
CA ILE A 94 16.87 5.94 6.77
C ILE A 94 15.94 6.81 5.93
N MET A 95 15.65 6.36 4.71
CA MET A 95 14.72 7.01 3.81
C MET A 95 13.48 6.14 3.59
N GLY A 96 12.30 6.71 3.81
CA GLY A 96 11.02 6.05 3.57
C GLY A 96 10.63 6.02 2.09
N ARG A 97 9.51 5.34 1.78
CA ARG A 97 8.98 5.20 0.41
C ARG A 97 8.72 6.54 -0.29
N ASP A 98 8.31 7.56 0.46
CA ASP A 98 8.01 8.89 -0.05
C ASP A 98 9.21 9.85 0.06
N HIS A 99 10.42 9.31 0.21
CA HIS A 99 11.68 10.02 0.41
C HIS A 99 11.76 10.83 1.71
N THR A 100 10.85 10.60 2.65
CA THR A 100 10.95 11.17 4.00
C THR A 100 12.15 10.57 4.73
N ILE A 101 12.96 11.42 5.37
CA ILE A 101 14.13 10.97 6.14
C ILE A 101 13.73 10.78 7.60
N HIS A 102 14.10 9.64 8.16
CA HIS A 102 13.86 9.28 9.56
C HIS A 102 15.17 8.99 10.30
N ALA A 103 15.19 9.25 11.61
CA ALA A 103 16.28 8.84 12.49
C ALA A 103 16.25 7.32 12.74
N MET A 104 17.40 6.66 12.67
CA MET A 104 17.56 5.24 13.00
C MET A 104 18.04 5.03 14.44
N ALA A 105 18.74 6.01 15.00
CA ALA A 105 19.32 5.95 16.34
C ALA A 105 18.94 7.17 17.19
N THR A 106 19.10 7.05 18.50
CA THR A 106 18.97 8.17 19.44
C THR A 106 20.20 9.07 19.37
N GLY A 107 20.01 10.38 19.20
CA GLY A 107 21.11 11.31 19.00
C GLY A 107 20.68 12.70 18.59
N TYR A 108 21.55 13.42 17.90
CA TYR A 108 21.36 14.80 17.47
C TYR A 108 21.48 14.94 15.95
N VAL A 109 20.58 15.72 15.34
CA VAL A 109 20.52 15.89 13.87
C VAL A 109 21.64 16.80 13.37
N LYS A 110 22.34 16.40 12.31
CA LYS A 110 23.35 17.22 11.63
C LYS A 110 23.05 17.27 10.13
N TYR A 111 23.10 18.48 9.57
CA TYR A 111 23.01 18.73 8.13
C TYR A 111 24.42 18.95 7.60
N TYR A 112 24.84 18.21 6.57
CA TYR A 112 26.21 18.26 6.08
C TYR A 112 26.30 17.94 4.58
N ARG A 113 27.47 18.19 3.99
CA ARG A 113 27.86 17.75 2.65
C ARG A 113 29.04 16.80 2.79
N ASP A 114 29.10 15.80 1.92
CA ASP A 114 30.14 14.78 1.94
C ASP A 114 30.71 14.62 0.53
N PRO A 115 31.72 15.42 0.16
CA PRO A 115 32.27 15.40 -1.18
C PRO A 115 33.02 14.09 -1.47
N ALA A 116 33.57 13.43 -0.45
CA ALA A 116 34.24 12.13 -0.59
C ALA A 116 33.25 11.03 -1.00
N ARG A 117 32.00 11.10 -0.53
CA ARG A 117 30.95 10.17 -0.93
C ARG A 117 30.28 10.57 -2.25
N HIS A 118 29.82 11.81 -2.36
CA HIS A 118 29.24 12.36 -3.58
C HIS A 118 29.37 13.90 -3.60
N PRO A 119 29.93 14.50 -4.67
CA PRO A 119 30.29 15.92 -4.70
C PRO A 119 29.08 16.88 -4.55
N ASP A 120 27.95 16.60 -5.21
CA ASP A 120 26.83 17.54 -5.28
C ASP A 120 25.73 17.28 -4.25
N ARG A 121 25.82 16.19 -3.50
CA ARG A 121 24.72 15.73 -2.63
C ARG A 121 24.82 16.34 -1.23
N LYS A 122 23.63 16.59 -0.66
CA LYS A 122 23.45 17.09 0.70
C LYS A 122 22.84 16.01 1.56
N TYR A 123 23.32 15.86 2.80
CA TYR A 123 22.96 14.77 3.70
C TYR A 123 22.37 15.26 5.01
N ILE A 124 21.51 14.43 5.60
CA ILE A 124 21.04 14.56 6.97
C ILE A 124 21.48 13.32 7.73
N GLY A 125 22.26 13.50 8.78
CA GLY A 125 22.70 12.43 9.66
C GLY A 125 22.26 12.65 11.10
N VAL A 126 22.41 11.63 11.92
CA VAL A 126 22.24 11.67 13.37
C VAL A 126 23.53 11.22 14.04
N VAL A 127 24.08 12.06 14.92
CA VAL A 127 25.26 11.77 15.72
C VAL A 127 24.88 11.42 17.15
N PHE A 128 25.70 10.63 17.84
CA PHE A 128 25.38 10.23 19.22
C PHE A 128 25.66 11.35 20.22
N ASN A 129 26.81 12.00 20.10
CA ASN A 129 27.18 13.15 20.92
C ASN A 129 26.88 14.44 20.17
N LYS A 130 26.35 15.45 20.87
CA LYS A 130 25.98 16.74 20.26
C LYS A 130 27.19 17.47 19.65
N SER A 131 28.37 17.27 20.24
CA SER A 131 29.65 17.84 19.84
C SER A 131 30.22 17.23 18.56
N ASP A 132 29.77 16.04 18.15
CA ASP A 132 30.29 15.38 16.96
C ASP A 132 29.93 16.15 15.69
N THR A 133 30.85 16.22 14.75
CA THR A 133 30.66 16.84 13.43
C THR A 133 30.64 15.77 12.34
N LEU A 134 29.78 15.98 11.34
CA LEU A 134 29.72 15.16 10.13
C LEU A 134 30.22 15.99 8.93
N PRO A 135 30.87 15.37 7.93
CA PRO A 135 31.10 13.93 7.76
C PRO A 135 32.24 13.40 8.65
N TYR A 136 32.16 12.13 9.06
CA TYR A 136 33.29 11.47 9.72
C TYR A 136 34.39 11.14 8.69
N PRO A 137 35.67 11.20 9.09
CA PRO A 137 36.76 10.82 8.20
C PRO A 137 36.70 9.33 7.86
N GLN A 138 37.02 8.99 6.60
CA GLN A 138 36.80 7.65 6.04
C GLN A 138 37.58 6.52 6.74
N HIS A 139 38.74 6.84 7.31
CA HIS A 139 39.60 5.88 8.00
C HIS A 139 39.42 5.85 9.53
N ALA A 140 38.55 6.69 10.09
CA ALA A 140 38.27 6.62 11.52
C ALA A 140 37.32 5.48 11.86
N GLU A 141 37.41 5.03 13.11
CA GLU A 141 36.52 4.02 13.65
C GLU A 141 35.06 4.49 13.62
N ARG A 142 34.16 3.57 13.28
CA ARG A 142 32.73 3.86 13.27
C ARG A 142 32.21 3.94 14.71
N LYS A 143 31.80 5.14 15.12
CA LYS A 143 31.05 5.35 16.36
C LYS A 143 29.73 4.55 16.29
N ARG A 144 29.44 3.71 17.29
CA ARG A 144 28.21 2.91 17.41
C ARG A 144 27.76 2.86 18.87
N ARG A 145 26.45 2.67 19.11
CA ARG A 145 25.89 2.42 20.45
C ARG A 145 25.40 0.99 20.56
N LEU A 146 25.62 0.37 21.72
CA LEU A 146 25.14 -0.98 22.02
C LEU A 146 23.61 -1.01 22.16
N ASN A 147 23.01 0.00 22.80
CA ASN A 147 21.55 0.14 23.04
C ASN A 147 20.89 -1.12 23.65
N MET A 148 21.61 -1.80 24.55
CA MET A 148 21.10 -2.95 25.30
C MET A 148 21.28 -2.69 26.80
N THR A 149 20.38 -3.24 27.60
CA THR A 149 20.46 -3.24 29.06
C THR A 149 20.72 -4.66 29.55
N MET A 150 21.46 -4.79 30.65
CA MET A 150 21.69 -6.09 31.29
C MET A 150 20.40 -6.57 31.94
N PHE A 151 19.97 -7.79 31.60
CA PHE A 151 18.87 -8.48 32.27
C PHE A 151 19.35 -9.90 32.62
N PRO A 152 19.12 -10.39 33.85
CA PRO A 152 19.48 -11.75 34.21
C PRO A 152 18.71 -12.76 33.36
N ILE A 153 19.37 -13.80 32.86
CA ILE A 153 18.69 -14.83 32.07
C ILE A 153 17.71 -15.56 32.98
N LYS A 154 16.42 -15.50 32.63
CA LYS A 154 15.40 -16.25 33.36
C LYS A 154 15.49 -17.72 32.98
N GLU A 155 15.85 -18.57 33.94
CA GLU A 155 15.75 -20.01 33.78
C GLU A 155 14.30 -20.42 33.49
N ALA A 156 14.10 -21.30 32.51
CA ALA A 156 12.77 -21.77 32.17
C ALA A 156 12.24 -22.64 33.31
N ALA A 157 11.13 -22.25 33.93
CA ALA A 157 10.47 -23.07 34.92
C ALA A 157 10.07 -24.42 34.31
N ALA A 158 10.34 -25.50 35.04
CA ALA A 158 9.86 -26.83 34.68
C ALA A 158 8.33 -26.79 34.55
N LYS A 159 7.81 -27.23 33.41
CA LYS A 159 6.36 -27.34 33.21
C LYS A 159 5.92 -28.62 33.91
N PRO A 160 4.96 -28.56 34.86
CA PRO A 160 4.44 -29.78 35.48
C PRO A 160 3.83 -30.67 34.40
N GLU A 161 4.01 -31.97 34.53
CA GLU A 161 3.46 -32.95 33.58
C GLU A 161 1.94 -33.07 33.71
N LEU A 162 1.44 -32.95 34.94
CA LEU A 162 0.04 -33.02 35.29
C LEU A 162 -0.54 -31.63 35.58
N SER A 163 -1.78 -31.46 35.16
CA SER A 163 -2.61 -30.33 35.57
C SER A 163 -3.01 -30.44 37.05
N PRO A 164 -3.50 -29.36 37.67
CA PRO A 164 -3.99 -29.40 39.05
C PRO A 164 -5.07 -30.46 39.30
N SER A 165 -5.80 -30.85 38.25
CA SER A 165 -6.81 -31.91 38.28
C SER A 165 -6.24 -33.32 38.10
N GLY A 166 -4.92 -33.47 38.05
CA GLY A 166 -4.23 -34.76 37.83
C GLY A 166 -4.23 -35.24 36.36
N ILE A 167 -4.70 -34.42 35.42
CA ILE A 167 -4.80 -34.78 34.00
C ILE A 167 -3.50 -34.38 33.28
N PRO A 168 -2.85 -35.24 32.48
CA PRO A 168 -1.60 -34.90 31.82
C PRO A 168 -1.78 -33.78 30.80
N PHE A 169 -0.90 -32.77 30.81
CA PHE A 169 -0.98 -31.65 29.87
C PHE A 169 -0.72 -32.07 28.42
N GLN A 170 0.02 -33.16 28.22
CA GLN A 170 0.41 -33.67 26.93
C GLN A 170 0.32 -35.19 26.92
N VAL A 171 -0.22 -35.75 25.85
CA VAL A 171 -0.30 -37.18 25.60
C VAL A 171 0.21 -37.44 24.19
N THR A 172 1.21 -38.29 24.05
CA THR A 172 1.74 -38.71 22.75
C THR A 172 1.03 -39.98 22.29
N ARG A 173 0.33 -39.91 21.16
CA ARG A 173 -0.19 -41.09 20.46
C ARG A 173 0.89 -41.58 19.49
N ILE A 174 1.32 -42.82 19.69
CA ILE A 174 2.35 -43.50 18.90
C ILE A 174 1.66 -44.60 18.10
N GLU A 175 1.69 -44.50 16.77
CA GLU A 175 1.15 -45.52 15.88
C GLU A 175 2.22 -45.94 14.87
N ALA A 176 2.33 -47.24 14.61
CA ALA A 176 3.33 -47.77 13.71
C ALA A 176 3.12 -47.23 12.28
N GLY A 177 4.11 -46.51 11.76
CA GLY A 177 4.09 -45.94 10.40
C GLY A 177 3.48 -44.53 10.29
N GLU A 178 2.96 -43.97 11.38
CA GLU A 178 2.51 -42.58 11.46
C GLU A 178 3.47 -41.75 12.32
N PRO A 179 3.73 -40.46 12.03
CA PRO A 179 4.49 -39.62 12.95
C PRO A 179 3.80 -39.51 14.32
N ASP A 180 4.60 -39.43 15.38
CA ASP A 180 4.10 -39.23 16.74
C ASP A 180 3.17 -38.01 16.81
N ARG A 181 1.96 -38.24 17.32
CA ARG A 181 0.92 -37.22 17.44
C ARG A 181 0.86 -36.71 18.88
N LEU A 182 1.23 -35.45 19.07
CA LEU A 182 1.17 -34.79 20.39
C LEU A 182 -0.21 -34.17 20.62
N LEU A 183 -1.01 -34.79 21.48
CA LEU A 183 -2.28 -34.26 21.96
C LEU A 183 -2.03 -33.36 23.18
N LYS A 184 -2.50 -32.13 23.15
CA LYS A 184 -2.43 -31.21 24.29
C LYS A 184 -3.77 -31.02 24.95
N LEU A 185 -3.76 -30.95 26.28
CA LEU A 185 -4.91 -30.62 27.09
C LEU A 185 -5.32 -29.15 26.85
N ARG A 186 -6.61 -28.94 26.57
CA ARG A 186 -7.22 -27.62 26.42
C ARG A 186 -7.93 -27.18 27.70
N LYS A 187 -8.48 -25.96 27.67
CA LYS A 187 -9.17 -25.36 28.83
C LYS A 187 -10.48 -26.07 29.18
N ASP A 188 -11.13 -26.64 28.18
CA ASP A 188 -12.36 -27.43 28.25
C ASP A 188 -12.09 -28.91 28.59
N TYR A 189 -10.88 -29.24 29.05
CA TYR A 189 -10.43 -30.60 29.35
C TYR A 189 -10.41 -31.56 28.15
N SER A 190 -10.61 -31.05 26.93
CA SER A 190 -10.46 -31.83 25.70
C SER A 190 -9.01 -31.95 25.28
N TYR A 191 -8.67 -33.08 24.63
CA TYR A 191 -7.37 -33.28 24.01
C TYR A 191 -7.43 -32.96 22.53
N ARG A 192 -6.46 -32.16 22.06
CA ARG A 192 -6.33 -31.86 20.64
C ARG A 192 -4.89 -31.59 20.24
N GLU A 193 -4.54 -31.99 19.02
CA GLU A 193 -3.30 -31.55 18.39
C GLU A 193 -3.34 -30.03 18.12
N ASP A 194 -2.19 -29.37 18.22
CA ASP A 194 -2.08 -27.99 17.78
C ASP A 194 -2.04 -27.92 16.24
N ASN A 195 -2.76 -26.98 15.63
CA ASN A 195 -2.76 -26.80 14.16
C ASN A 195 -1.35 -26.58 13.58
N TRP A 196 -0.46 -25.91 14.33
CA TRP A 196 0.92 -25.72 13.90
C TRP A 196 1.72 -27.03 13.92
N ALA A 197 1.45 -27.93 14.87
CA ALA A 197 2.08 -29.24 14.96
C ALA A 197 1.59 -30.13 13.81
N ILE A 198 0.27 -30.15 13.54
CA ILE A 198 -0.32 -30.82 12.36
C ILE A 198 0.35 -30.35 11.07
N GLY A 199 0.52 -29.03 10.90
CA GLY A 199 1.16 -28.45 9.72
C GLY A 199 2.65 -28.80 9.56
N GLN A 200 3.33 -29.15 10.66
CA GLN A 200 4.72 -29.60 10.62
C GLN A 200 4.88 -31.11 10.40
N LEU A 201 3.82 -31.91 10.56
CA LEU A 201 3.89 -33.36 10.35
C LEU A 201 4.48 -33.70 8.99
N ALA A 202 4.08 -33.00 7.92
CA ALA A 202 4.63 -33.21 6.58
C ALA A 202 6.17 -33.10 6.49
N LYS A 203 6.81 -32.32 7.38
CA LYS A 203 8.28 -32.21 7.45
C LYS A 203 8.90 -33.40 8.18
N THR A 204 8.30 -33.85 9.28
CA THR A 204 8.79 -34.97 10.09
C THR A 204 8.52 -36.33 9.45
N THR A 205 7.41 -36.50 8.73
CA THR A 205 7.09 -37.73 7.97
C THR A 205 8.03 -37.97 6.78
N GLY A 206 8.98 -37.07 6.51
CA GLY A 206 9.94 -37.22 5.41
C GLY A 206 9.29 -37.28 4.01
N LEU A 207 8.00 -36.89 3.90
CA LEU A 207 7.24 -36.87 2.66
C LEU A 207 7.75 -35.75 1.77
N LYS A 208 8.86 -36.01 1.08
CA LYS A 208 9.31 -35.15 -0.02
C LYS A 208 8.29 -35.27 -1.14
N THR A 209 7.73 -34.15 -1.60
CA THR A 209 6.94 -34.13 -2.84
C THR A 209 7.80 -34.66 -3.98
N LYS A 210 7.66 -35.94 -4.31
CA LYS A 210 8.36 -36.53 -5.44
C LYS A 210 7.83 -35.83 -6.69
N ARG A 211 8.72 -35.34 -7.54
CA ARG A 211 8.33 -34.76 -8.83
C ARG A 211 7.58 -35.83 -9.61
N PHE A 212 6.27 -35.67 -9.76
CA PHE A 212 5.35 -36.68 -10.30
C PHE A 212 5.79 -37.26 -11.66
N ARG A 213 6.57 -36.50 -12.44
CA ARG A 213 7.24 -36.99 -13.64
C ARG A 213 8.69 -36.52 -13.73
N THR A 214 9.58 -37.44 -14.01
CA THR A 214 10.94 -37.10 -14.47
C THR A 214 10.88 -36.51 -15.88
N ARG A 215 11.86 -35.69 -16.26
CA ARG A 215 11.96 -35.11 -17.61
C ARG A 215 11.93 -36.21 -18.70
N LYS A 216 12.60 -37.34 -18.46
CA LYS A 216 12.59 -38.52 -19.35
C LYS A 216 11.20 -39.16 -19.46
N GLN A 217 10.46 -39.29 -18.37
CA GLN A 217 9.08 -39.82 -18.38
C GLN A 217 8.12 -38.87 -19.13
N TRP A 218 8.33 -37.55 -19.00
CA TRP A 218 7.57 -36.56 -19.77
C TRP A 218 7.82 -36.68 -21.28
N PHE A 219 9.07 -36.85 -21.71
CA PHE A 219 9.40 -37.07 -23.12
C PHE A 219 8.82 -38.38 -23.66
N ARG A 220 8.91 -39.49 -22.92
CA ARG A 220 8.28 -40.78 -23.28
C ARG A 220 6.77 -40.62 -23.47
N HIS A 221 6.08 -39.97 -22.53
CA HIS A 221 4.64 -39.73 -22.62
C HIS A 221 4.26 -38.73 -23.74
N ARG A 222 5.14 -37.78 -24.08
CA ARG A 222 4.94 -36.87 -25.21
C ARG A 222 5.06 -37.63 -26.54
N ARG A 223 6.07 -38.48 -26.70
CA ARG A 223 6.27 -39.33 -27.87
C ARG A 223 5.10 -40.30 -28.08
N TRP A 224 4.75 -41.06 -27.05
CA TRP A 224 3.62 -42.00 -27.07
C TRP A 224 2.30 -41.34 -27.50
N ARG A 225 1.98 -40.14 -26.97
CA ARG A 225 0.79 -39.39 -27.41
C ARG A 225 0.84 -39.01 -28.88
N ARG A 226 2.01 -38.61 -29.39
CA ARG A 226 2.18 -38.20 -30.79
C ARG A 226 2.09 -39.38 -31.74
N GLU A 227 2.67 -40.52 -31.37
CA GLU A 227 2.59 -41.77 -32.13
C GLU A 227 1.14 -42.25 -32.24
N ARG A 228 0.38 -42.25 -31.13
CA ARG A 228 -1.06 -42.58 -31.14
C ARG A 228 -1.89 -41.62 -31.98
N GLU A 229 -1.58 -40.32 -31.95
CA GLU A 229 -2.26 -39.31 -32.79
C GLU A 229 -2.00 -39.57 -34.28
N LEU A 230 -0.74 -39.83 -34.66
CA LEU A 230 -0.36 -40.14 -36.03
C LEU A 230 -0.95 -41.47 -36.52
N GLU A 231 -0.94 -42.51 -35.67
CA GLU A 231 -1.56 -43.80 -35.96
C GLU A 231 -3.08 -43.64 -36.17
N GLY A 232 -3.74 -42.85 -35.32
CA GLY A 232 -5.15 -42.51 -35.49
C GLY A 232 -5.42 -41.76 -36.80
N GLN A 233 -4.57 -40.80 -37.17
CA GLN A 233 -4.67 -40.09 -38.45
C GLN A 233 -4.45 -41.03 -39.65
N ARG A 234 -3.48 -41.95 -39.57
CA ARG A 234 -3.22 -42.96 -40.62
C ARG A 234 -4.39 -43.93 -40.78
N LYS A 235 -4.93 -44.46 -39.68
CA LYS A 235 -6.13 -45.31 -39.70
C LYS A 235 -7.35 -44.57 -40.24
N ALA A 236 -7.53 -43.30 -39.87
CA ALA A 236 -8.61 -42.46 -40.41
C ALA A 236 -8.42 -42.17 -41.91
N ALA A 237 -7.17 -41.99 -42.38
CA ALA A 237 -6.87 -41.83 -43.80
C ALA A 237 -7.09 -43.12 -44.59
N ALA A 238 -6.64 -44.27 -44.08
CA ALA A 238 -6.88 -45.58 -44.70
C ALA A 238 -8.37 -45.88 -44.85
N LYS A 239 -9.16 -45.68 -43.78
CA LYS A 239 -10.62 -45.81 -43.84
C LYS A 239 -11.29 -44.87 -44.85
N ARG A 240 -10.76 -43.65 -45.05
CA ARG A 240 -11.28 -42.70 -46.06
C ARG A 240 -11.03 -43.18 -47.50
N VAL A 241 -9.88 -43.80 -47.74
CA VAL A 241 -9.53 -44.39 -49.04
C VAL A 241 -10.40 -45.61 -49.32
N GLU A 242 -10.60 -46.49 -48.33
CA GLU A 242 -11.48 -47.65 -48.44
C GLU A 242 -12.96 -47.27 -48.65
N SER A 243 -13.43 -46.17 -48.06
CA SER A 243 -14.80 -45.70 -48.24
C SER A 243 -15.07 -44.96 -49.56
N GLY A 244 -14.09 -44.88 -50.48
CA GLY A 244 -14.26 -44.32 -51.82
C GLY A 244 -14.82 -42.89 -51.87
N GLY A 245 -14.60 -42.09 -50.81
CA GLY A 245 -15.34 -40.86 -50.57
C GLY A 245 -14.45 -39.64 -50.41
N ASP A 246 -14.39 -38.83 -51.46
CA ASP A 246 -13.81 -37.48 -51.47
C ASP A 246 -14.69 -36.51 -50.70
N VAL A 247 -14.77 -36.66 -49.37
CA VAL A 247 -15.49 -35.74 -48.48
C VAL A 247 -14.48 -34.85 -47.77
N LYS A 248 -14.37 -33.60 -48.24
CA LYS A 248 -13.68 -32.49 -47.55
C LYS A 248 -14.35 -32.21 -46.20
N MET A 249 -14.04 -32.99 -45.18
CA MET A 249 -14.43 -32.67 -43.80
C MET A 249 -13.49 -31.62 -43.22
N ALA A 250 -14.06 -30.49 -42.82
CA ALA A 250 -13.37 -29.40 -42.13
C ALA A 250 -12.53 -29.94 -40.96
N LYS A 251 -11.25 -29.55 -40.90
CA LYS A 251 -10.35 -29.92 -39.81
C LYS A 251 -11.03 -29.54 -38.48
N PRO A 252 -11.23 -30.48 -37.52
CA PRO A 252 -11.80 -30.12 -36.24
C PRO A 252 -10.84 -29.16 -35.52
N VAL A 253 -11.18 -27.87 -35.53
CA VAL A 253 -10.42 -26.84 -34.82
C VAL A 253 -10.51 -27.16 -33.33
N SER A 254 -9.37 -27.40 -32.67
CA SER A 254 -9.39 -27.68 -31.23
C SER A 254 -10.18 -26.59 -30.50
N LYS A 255 -11.02 -26.97 -29.51
CA LYS A 255 -11.81 -26.00 -28.72
C LYS A 255 -10.95 -24.83 -28.20
N LYS A 256 -9.66 -25.08 -27.95
CA LYS A 256 -8.67 -24.09 -27.53
C LYS A 256 -8.30 -23.09 -28.62
N ALA A 257 -8.11 -23.55 -29.87
CA ALA A 257 -7.87 -22.70 -31.02
C ALA A 257 -9.12 -21.85 -31.37
N ALA A 258 -10.32 -22.45 -31.30
CA ALA A 258 -11.58 -21.72 -31.48
C ALA A 258 -11.77 -20.64 -30.40
N LYS A 259 -11.48 -20.95 -29.13
CA LYS A 259 -11.57 -19.98 -28.02
C LYS A 259 -10.53 -18.85 -28.14
N LYS A 260 -9.34 -19.13 -28.67
CA LYS A 260 -8.29 -18.13 -28.92
C LYS A 260 -8.69 -17.18 -30.06
N ALA A 261 -9.24 -17.72 -31.15
CA ALA A 261 -9.77 -16.93 -32.26
C ALA A 261 -10.93 -16.02 -31.81
N LYS A 262 -11.88 -16.55 -31.03
CA LYS A 262 -13.01 -15.79 -30.48
C LYS A 262 -12.59 -14.67 -29.52
N LYS A 263 -11.47 -14.85 -28.81
CA LYS A 263 -10.89 -13.81 -27.93
C LYS A 263 -10.13 -12.74 -28.72
N ALA A 264 -9.52 -13.11 -29.85
CA ALA A 264 -8.85 -12.18 -30.75
C ALA A 264 -9.85 -11.31 -31.52
N SER A 265 -10.99 -11.86 -31.93
CA SER A 265 -12.04 -11.10 -32.63
C SER A 265 -12.78 -10.11 -31.72
N LYS A 266 -12.85 -10.38 -30.41
CA LYS A 266 -13.49 -9.48 -29.42
C LYS A 266 -12.61 -8.31 -28.97
N LYS A 267 -11.37 -8.25 -29.45
CA LYS A 267 -10.35 -7.25 -29.08
C LYS A 267 -10.07 -6.24 -30.21
N LYS A 268 -10.81 -6.36 -31.32
CA LYS A 268 -10.91 -5.38 -32.39
C LYS A 268 -12.26 -4.67 -32.27
#